data_AF-A0A942L8M9-F1
#
_entry.id   AF-A0A942L8M9-F1
#
_cell.length_a   1.000
_cell.length_b   1.000
_cell.length_c   1.000
_cell.angle_alpha   90.00
_cell.angle_beta   90.00
_cell.angle_gamma   90.00
#
_symmetry.space_group_name_H-M   'P 1'
#
loop_
_entity.id
_entity.type
_entity.pdbx_description
1 polymer ?
#
loop_
_entity_poly.entity_id
_entity_poly.type
_entity_poly.pdbx_seq_one_letter_code
_entity_poly.pdbx_strand_id
1 'polypeptide(L)'
;MKTDQELKELVKQKYSEIALQDKTDNMSSCCGAGECSTEVYNIMSDNYEMLEGYNPDADLGLGCGLPTAFAMIKKGDTVIDLGSGAG
;
A
#
# COMPACT_ATOMS: atom_id res chain seq x y z
N MET A 1 -8.87 18.18 -22.66
CA MET A 1 -7.86 17.36 -21.95
C MET A 1 -7.79 17.86 -20.52
N LYS A 2 -7.68 16.98 -19.54
CA LYS A 2 -7.44 17.41 -18.16
C LYS A 2 -6.05 18.03 -18.07
N THR A 3 -5.91 19.09 -17.28
CA THR A 3 -4.62 19.68 -16.94
C THR A 3 -3.87 18.79 -15.96
N ASP A 4 -2.55 18.97 -15.86
CA ASP A 4 -1.72 18.27 -14.87
C ASP A 4 -2.23 18.48 -13.44
N GLN A 5 -2.79 19.66 -13.16
CA GLN A 5 -3.36 20.01 -11.86
C GLN A 5 -4.61 19.18 -11.57
N GLU A 6 -5.54 19.10 -12.52
CA GLU A 6 -6.77 18.30 -12.40
C GLU A 6 -6.47 16.80 -12.26
N LEU A 7 -5.42 16.31 -12.93
CA LEU A 7 -4.97 14.93 -12.77
C LEU A 7 -4.40 14.67 -11.38
N LYS A 8 -3.57 15.58 -10.86
CA LYS A 8 -3.04 15.47 -9.48
C LYS A 8 -4.14 15.52 -8.44
N GLU A 9 -5.15 16.37 -8.63
CA GLU A 9 -6.30 16.46 -7.73
C GLU A 9 -7.12 15.16 -7.75
N LEU A 10 -7.36 14.59 -8.93
CA LEU A 10 -8.03 13.29 -9.04
C LEU A 10 -7.26 12.18 -8.31
N VAL A 11 -5.94 12.11 -8.48
CA VAL A 11 -5.11 11.13 -7.78
C VAL A 11 -5.19 11.33 -6.27
N LYS A 12 -5.02 12.56 -5.77
CA LYS A 12 -5.15 12.87 -4.34
C LYS A 12 -6.51 12.49 -3.78
N GLN A 13 -7.58 12.76 -4.53
CA GLN A 13 -8.94 12.37 -4.14
C GLN A 13 -9.05 10.85 -3.97
N LYS A 14 -8.51 10.06 -4.90
CA LYS A 14 -8.52 8.60 -4.79
C LYS A 14 -7.73 8.06 -3.60
N TYR A 15 -6.54 8.62 -3.34
CA TYR A 15 -5.80 8.26 -2.12
C TYR A 15 -6.53 8.69 -0.83
N SER A 16 -7.24 9.83 -0.86
CA SER A 16 -8.03 10.29 0.29
C SER A 16 -9.22 9.39 0.58
N GLU A 17 -9.91 8.89 -0.46
CA GLU A 17 -10.99 7.90 -0.34
C GLU A 17 -10.46 6.63 0.37
N ILE A 18 -9.31 6.10 -0.08
CA ILE A 18 -8.66 4.91 0.50
C ILE A 18 -8.20 5.13 1.95
N ALA A 19 -7.70 6.32 2.27
CA ALA A 19 -7.22 6.64 3.62
C ALA A 19 -8.35 6.82 4.65
N LEU A 20 -9.57 7.10 4.19
CA LEU A 20 -10.72 7.39 5.05
C LEU A 20 -11.75 6.24 5.10
N GLN A 21 -11.64 5.23 4.24
CA GLN A 21 -12.50 4.04 4.27
C GLN A 21 -12.03 3.01 5.29
N ASP A 22 -12.93 2.08 5.64
CA ASP A 22 -12.63 1.04 6.61
C ASP A 22 -11.59 0.03 6.07
N LYS A 23 -10.76 -0.51 6.99
CA LYS A 23 -9.74 -1.51 6.65
C LYS A 23 -10.31 -2.74 5.96
N THR A 24 -11.53 -3.17 6.33
CA THR A 24 -12.22 -4.29 5.68
C THR A 24 -12.51 -4.02 4.21
N ASP A 25 -12.85 -2.78 3.86
CA ASP A 25 -13.13 -2.39 2.48
C ASP A 25 -11.82 -2.30 1.69
N ASN A 26 -10.75 -1.80 2.30
CA ASN A 26 -9.40 -1.80 1.71
C ASN A 26 -8.93 -3.22 1.36
N MET A 27 -9.10 -4.17 2.29
CA MET A 27 -8.70 -5.57 2.13
C MET A 27 -9.58 -6.37 1.17
N SER A 28 -10.75 -5.86 0.77
CA SER A 28 -11.67 -6.55 -0.15
C SER A 28 -11.17 -6.66 -1.59
N SER A 29 -9.98 -6.13 -1.85
CA SER A 29 -9.41 -5.89 -3.17
C SER A 29 -7.92 -6.17 -3.15
N CYS A 30 -7.33 -6.43 -4.31
CA CYS A 30 -5.96 -6.94 -4.40
C CYS A 30 -4.91 -5.90 -3.92
N CYS A 31 -5.24 -4.60 -3.96
CA CYS A 31 -4.44 -3.47 -3.45
C CYS A 31 -5.29 -2.21 -3.10
N GLY A 32 -6.59 -2.34 -2.80
CA GLY A 32 -7.52 -1.21 -2.61
C GLY A 32 -8.64 -1.09 -3.68
N ALA A 33 -9.65 -0.26 -3.37
CA ALA A 33 -10.87 0.20 -4.09
C ALA A 33 -11.22 -0.34 -5.52
N GLY A 34 -11.04 -1.64 -5.80
CA GLY A 34 -11.36 -2.24 -7.10
C GLY A 34 -11.48 -3.76 -7.06
N GLU A 35 -12.03 -4.37 -8.12
CA GLU A 35 -12.16 -5.83 -8.22
C GLU A 35 -10.80 -6.50 -8.35
N CYS A 36 -10.56 -7.55 -7.54
CA CYS A 36 -9.36 -8.39 -7.68
C CYS A 36 -9.35 -9.08 -9.05
N SER A 37 -8.28 -8.88 -9.83
CA SER A 37 -8.06 -9.71 -11.01
C SER A 37 -7.84 -11.16 -10.60
N THR A 38 -8.38 -12.12 -11.35
CA THR A 38 -8.14 -13.56 -11.12
C THR A 38 -6.70 -14.01 -11.39
N GLU A 39 -5.81 -13.11 -11.80
CA GLU A 39 -4.45 -13.42 -12.27
C GLU A 39 -3.32 -13.00 -11.31
N VAL A 40 -3.61 -12.43 -10.14
CA VAL A 40 -2.55 -11.94 -9.24
C VAL A 40 -2.40 -12.80 -8.00
N TYR A 41 -1.25 -13.45 -7.94
CA TYR A 41 -0.62 -14.15 -6.83
C TYR A 41 -0.91 -13.55 -5.45
N ASN A 42 -1.93 -14.07 -4.75
CA ASN A 42 -2.17 -13.90 -3.31
C ASN A 42 -1.11 -14.63 -2.45
N ILE A 43 0.16 -14.62 -2.83
CA ILE A 43 1.17 -15.51 -2.22
C ILE A 43 1.80 -14.94 -0.94
N MET A 44 1.65 -13.65 -0.62
CA MET A 44 2.38 -13.05 0.52
C MET A 44 1.50 -12.10 1.37
N SER A 45 0.35 -12.55 1.87
CA SER A 45 -0.31 -11.85 3.00
C SER A 45 0.43 -12.17 4.31
N ASP A 46 1.68 -11.71 4.41
CA ASP A 46 2.50 -11.92 5.59
C ASP A 46 1.93 -11.09 6.75
N ASN A 47 1.79 -11.69 7.92
CA ASN A 47 1.47 -10.94 9.13
C ASN A 47 2.75 -10.25 9.64
N TYR A 48 2.74 -8.92 9.64
CA TYR A 48 3.83 -8.08 10.13
C TYR A 48 3.52 -7.35 11.46
N GLU A 49 2.43 -7.69 12.16
CA GLU A 49 2.07 -7.14 13.48
C GLU A 49 3.18 -7.28 14.53
N MET A 50 4.06 -8.27 14.34
CA MET A 50 5.18 -8.56 15.24
C MET A 50 6.50 -7.91 14.83
N LEU A 51 6.55 -7.17 13.71
CA LEU A 51 7.76 -6.50 13.27
C LEU A 51 8.05 -5.27 14.11
N GLU A 52 9.34 -5.06 14.40
CA GLU A 52 9.80 -3.84 15.05
C GLU A 52 9.47 -2.63 14.18
N GLY A 53 8.85 -1.61 14.79
CA GLY A 53 8.41 -0.40 14.09
C GLY A 53 7.03 -0.50 13.43
N TYR A 54 6.33 -1.63 13.55
CA TYR A 54 4.94 -1.74 13.10
C TYR A 54 4.04 -0.68 13.77
N ASN A 55 3.24 0.00 12.96
CA ASN A 55 2.23 0.94 13.42
C ASN A 55 0.86 0.55 12.84
N PRO A 56 -0.11 0.11 13.67
CA PRO A 56 -1.42 -0.31 13.19
C PRO A 56 -2.19 0.80 12.46
N ASP A 57 -1.95 2.08 12.80
CA ASP A 57 -2.59 3.21 12.15
C ASP A 57 -2.08 3.44 10.71
N ALA A 58 -0.88 2.94 10.39
CA ALA A 58 -0.29 2.99 9.06
C ALA A 58 -0.63 1.76 8.19
N ASP A 59 -1.17 0.69 8.79
CA ASP A 59 -1.53 -0.53 8.10
C ASP A 59 -3.00 -0.55 7.67
N LEU A 60 -3.25 0.02 6.50
CA LEU A 60 -4.56 0.04 5.84
C LEU A 60 -4.95 -1.31 5.21
N GLY A 61 -4.13 -2.36 5.34
CA GLY A 61 -4.42 -3.68 4.78
C GLY A 61 -4.32 -3.76 3.25
N LEU A 62 -3.55 -2.86 2.63
CA LEU A 62 -3.36 -2.76 1.17
C LEU A 62 -2.07 -3.45 0.70
N GLY A 63 -1.22 -3.89 1.65
CA GLY A 63 0.07 -4.50 1.38
C GLY A 63 -0.06 -5.93 0.91
N CYS A 64 0.83 -6.34 0.00
CA CYS A 64 0.87 -7.69 -0.57
C CYS A 64 2.12 -8.48 -0.17
N GLY A 65 2.92 -8.00 0.79
CA GLY A 65 4.09 -8.71 1.33
C GLY A 65 5.19 -7.79 1.88
N LEU A 66 6.34 -8.39 2.23
CA LEU A 66 7.50 -7.72 2.83
C LEU A 66 8.75 -7.76 1.90
N PRO A 67 8.85 -6.90 0.88
CA PRO A 67 9.95 -6.94 -0.09
C PRO A 67 11.34 -6.71 0.54
N THR A 68 11.40 -5.98 1.66
CA THR A 68 12.63 -5.69 2.39
C THR A 68 13.31 -6.95 2.96
N ALA A 69 12.56 -8.02 3.22
CA ALA A 69 13.10 -9.29 3.70
C ALA A 69 14.02 -9.97 2.67
N PHE A 70 13.84 -9.67 1.38
CA PHE A 70 14.58 -10.29 0.27
C PHE A 70 15.46 -9.29 -0.48
N ALA A 71 15.34 -7.99 -0.21
CA ALA A 71 16.05 -6.92 -0.90
C ALA A 71 17.53 -6.78 -0.51
N MET A 72 18.02 -7.55 0.48
CA MET A 72 19.41 -7.53 0.96
C MET A 72 19.92 -6.13 1.37
N ILE A 73 19.02 -5.27 1.86
CA ILE A 73 19.31 -3.90 2.32
C ILE A 73 20.31 -3.94 3.47
N LYS A 74 21.29 -3.04 3.45
CA LYS A 74 22.33 -2.93 4.49
C LYS A 74 22.29 -1.56 5.14
N LYS A 75 22.85 -1.48 6.36
CA LYS A 75 23.01 -0.22 7.07
C LYS A 75 23.87 0.74 6.23
N GLY A 76 23.33 1.93 5.97
CA GLY A 76 23.97 2.97 5.15
C GLY A 76 23.44 3.06 3.73
N ASP A 77 22.62 2.11 3.29
CA ASP A 77 21.94 2.18 1.99
C ASP A 77 20.86 3.28 2.02
N THR A 78 20.66 3.95 0.88
CA THR A 78 19.53 4.85 0.66
C THR A 78 18.40 4.09 -0.02
N VAL A 79 17.21 4.13 0.56
CA VAL A 79 16.02 3.42 0.07
C VAL A 79 14.96 4.44 -0.37
N ILE A 80 14.28 4.15 -1.48
CA ILE A 80 13.09 4.85 -1.92
C ILE A 80 11.93 3.86 -1.92
N ASP A 81 10.83 4.23 -1.28
CA ASP A 81 9.59 3.47 -1.30
C ASP A 81 8.59 4.11 -2.27
N LEU A 82 8.21 3.36 -3.30
CA LEU A 82 7.30 3.80 -4.35
C LEU A 82 5.92 3.22 -4.08
N GLY A 83 5.11 3.98 -3.36
CA GLY A 83 3.78 3.55 -2.94
C GLY A 83 3.70 3.23 -1.44
N SER A 84 4.38 4.01 -0.60
CA SER A 84 4.44 3.83 0.86
C SER A 84 3.10 3.92 1.61
N GLY A 85 2.00 4.23 0.91
CA GLY A 85 0.67 4.30 1.52
C GLY A 85 0.61 5.30 2.68
N ALA A 86 0.22 4.82 3.86
CA ALA A 86 0.07 5.62 5.07
C ALA A 86 1.35 5.70 5.95
N GLY A 87 2.44 5.02 5.57
CA GLY A 87 3.68 5.02 6.34
C GLY A 87 4.76 4.14 5.74
#